data_AF-A0A1W9YR32-F1
#
_entry.id   AF-A0A1W9YR32-F1
#
_cell.length_a   1.000
_cell.length_b   1.000
_cell.length_c   1.000
_cell.angle_alpha   90.00
_cell.angle_beta   90.00
_cell.angle_gamma   90.00
#
_symmetry.space_group_name_H-M   'P 1'
#
loop_
_entity.id
_entity.type
_entity.pdbx_description
1 polymer ?
#
loop_
_entity_poly.entity_id
_entity_poly.type
_entity_poly.pdbx_seq_one_letter_code
_entity_poly.pdbx_strand_id
1 'polypeptide(L)'
;IFGDGRADEYLFDTPCDLLIAVGVSFGGLVTRSFSPRWRGLKADVVHVDPDPSAVGRFVATSLGITTSGRAFVNALNCGRPPRFCRRVGVRPPAPAALPGT
;
A
#
# COMPACT_ATOMS: atom_id res chain seq x y z
N ILE A 1 12.23 -12.08 6.37
CA ILE A 1 11.61 -13.41 6.10
C ILE A 1 10.72 -13.26 4.88
N PHE A 2 11.22 -13.73 3.74
CA PHE A 2 10.50 -14.16 2.52
C PHE A 2 11.48 -15.15 1.87
N GLY A 3 11.34 -16.43 2.19
CA GLY A 3 12.44 -17.41 2.12
C GLY A 3 12.38 -18.42 0.96
N ASP A 4 11.41 -18.31 0.07
CA ASP A 4 11.17 -19.27 -1.02
C ASP A 4 11.27 -18.66 -2.43
N GLY A 5 11.59 -17.36 -2.54
CA GLY A 5 11.72 -16.65 -3.81
C GLY A 5 10.39 -16.29 -4.50
N ARG A 6 9.24 -16.54 -3.85
CA ARG A 6 7.90 -16.35 -4.42
C ARG A 6 7.20 -15.07 -3.99
N ALA A 7 7.95 -14.10 -3.45
CA ALA A 7 7.39 -12.81 -3.03
C ALA A 7 6.55 -12.12 -4.12
N ASP A 8 6.91 -12.30 -5.40
CA ASP A 8 6.16 -11.78 -6.55
C ASP A 8 4.76 -12.44 -6.68
N GLU A 9 4.68 -13.76 -6.47
CA GLU A 9 3.41 -14.51 -6.50
C GLU A 9 2.49 -14.05 -5.36
N TYR A 10 3.05 -13.87 -4.15
CA TYR A 10 2.27 -13.38 -3.02
C TYR A 10 1.81 -11.92 -3.20
N LEU A 11 2.58 -11.10 -3.90
CA LEU A 11 2.20 -9.71 -4.10
C LEU A 11 1.16 -9.53 -5.22
N PHE A 12 1.25 -10.32 -6.29
CA PHE A 12 0.44 -10.10 -7.49
C PHE A 12 -0.64 -11.15 -7.72
N ASP A 13 -0.42 -12.40 -7.32
CA ASP A 13 -1.36 -13.51 -7.54
C ASP A 13 -2.24 -13.77 -6.32
N THR A 14 -1.78 -13.38 -5.12
CA THR A 14 -2.59 -13.36 -3.88
C THR A 14 -2.53 -11.97 -3.23
N PRO A 15 -3.07 -10.92 -3.88
CA PRO A 15 -2.75 -9.55 -3.55
C PRO A 15 -3.14 -9.20 -2.12
N CYS A 16 -2.21 -8.61 -1.38
CA CYS A 16 -2.52 -7.87 -0.17
C CYS A 16 -3.42 -6.67 -0.48
N ASP A 17 -4.21 -6.22 0.49
CA ASP A 17 -4.96 -4.97 0.42
C ASP A 17 -4.08 -3.75 0.72
N LEU A 18 -3.03 -3.91 1.53
CA LEU A 18 -2.07 -2.89 1.92
C LEU A 18 -0.63 -3.37 1.82
N LEU A 19 0.20 -2.63 1.08
CA LEU A 19 1.64 -2.77 1.02
C LEU A 19 2.32 -1.58 1.73
N ILE A 20 3.02 -1.86 2.83
CA ILE A 20 3.86 -0.86 3.51
C ILE A 20 5.33 -1.10 3.13
N ALA A 21 5.84 -0.24 2.25
CA ALA A 21 7.21 -0.29 1.77
C ALA A 21 8.09 0.70 2.53
N VAL A 22 9.00 0.18 3.36
CA VAL A 22 9.85 0.99 4.25
C VAL A 22 11.30 0.97 3.79
N GLY A 23 11.83 2.12 3.38
CA GLY A 23 13.20 2.26 2.87
C GLY A 23 13.45 1.50 1.57
N VAL A 24 12.41 1.39 0.72
CA VAL A 24 12.44 0.65 -0.54
C VAL A 24 12.47 1.65 -1.70
N SER A 25 13.45 1.56 -2.59
CA SER A 25 13.57 2.48 -3.73
C SER A 25 12.65 2.16 -4.92
N PHE A 26 11.99 0.99 -4.91
CA PHE A 26 11.24 0.43 -6.04
C PHE A 26 11.99 0.47 -7.39
N GLY A 27 13.33 0.42 -7.34
CA GLY A 27 14.16 0.32 -8.54
C GLY A 27 14.01 -1.03 -9.25
N GLY A 28 14.70 -1.19 -10.38
CA GLY A 28 14.56 -2.37 -11.26
C GLY A 28 14.80 -3.73 -10.57
N LEU A 29 15.57 -3.80 -9.49
CA LEU A 29 15.74 -5.04 -8.72
C LEU A 29 14.44 -5.43 -7.98
N VAL A 30 13.77 -4.46 -7.36
CA VAL A 30 12.51 -4.68 -6.64
C VAL A 30 11.38 -4.91 -7.62
N THR A 31 11.36 -4.13 -8.70
CA THR A 31 10.25 -4.14 -9.66
C THR A 31 10.42 -5.13 -10.80
N ARG A 32 11.48 -5.96 -10.78
CA ARG A 32 11.88 -6.86 -11.88
C ARG A 32 11.90 -6.13 -13.23
N SER A 33 12.79 -5.15 -13.33
CA SER A 33 12.95 -4.26 -14.49
C SER A 33 11.67 -3.48 -14.83
N PHE A 34 11.01 -2.93 -13.80
CA PHE A 34 9.78 -2.13 -13.95
C PHE A 34 8.63 -2.90 -14.61
N SER A 35 8.43 -4.14 -14.18
CA SER A 35 7.37 -5.02 -14.66
C SER A 35 6.00 -4.29 -14.69
N PRO A 36 5.22 -4.40 -15.78
CA PRO A 36 3.90 -3.78 -15.88
C PRO A 36 2.93 -4.18 -14.76
N ARG A 37 3.16 -5.32 -14.10
CA ARG A 37 2.35 -5.81 -12.97
C ARG A 37 2.23 -4.79 -11.84
N TRP A 38 3.28 -3.98 -11.61
CA TRP A 38 3.27 -2.92 -10.60
C TRP A 38 2.27 -1.80 -10.88
N ARG A 39 1.88 -1.59 -12.14
CA ARG A 39 0.83 -0.62 -12.50
C ARG A 39 -0.58 -1.13 -12.18
N GLY A 40 -0.74 -2.45 -12.16
CA GLY A 40 -2.00 -3.13 -11.84
C GLY A 40 -2.05 -3.69 -10.43
N LEU A 41 -1.15 -3.24 -9.55
CA LEU A 41 -1.13 -3.68 -8.15
C LEU A 41 -2.48 -3.33 -7.51
N LYS A 42 -3.13 -4.32 -6.90
CA LYS A 42 -4.45 -4.18 -6.28
C LYS A 42 -4.41 -3.77 -4.80
N ALA A 43 -3.24 -3.33 -4.34
CA ALA A 43 -2.97 -2.94 -2.96
C ALA A 43 -2.82 -1.43 -2.87
N ASP A 44 -3.30 -0.84 -1.78
CA ASP A 44 -2.85 0.49 -1.38
C ASP A 44 -1.38 0.46 -0.99
N VAL A 45 -0.62 1.45 -1.46
CA VAL A 45 0.82 1.50 -1.20
C VAL A 45 1.12 2.65 -0.25
N VAL A 46 1.68 2.32 0.91
CA VAL A 46 2.33 3.27 1.82
C VAL A 46 3.83 3.19 1.56
N HIS A 47 4.43 4.28 1.11
CA HIS A 47 5.86 4.35 0.81
C HIS A 47 6.56 5.27 1.81
N VAL A 48 7.43 4.68 2.62
CA VAL A 48 8.24 5.39 3.62
C VAL A 48 9.67 5.51 3.10
N ASP A 49 10.13 6.74 2.85
CA ASP A 49 11.48 7.00 2.35
C ASP A 49 11.99 8.35 2.88
N PRO A 50 13.28 8.49 3.25
CA PRO A 50 13.84 9.80 3.60
C PRO A 50 13.90 10.78 2.42
N ASP A 51 13.96 10.28 1.18
CA ASP A 51 13.96 11.11 -0.03
C ASP A 51 12.51 11.29 -0.55
N PRO A 52 11.94 12.50 -0.46
CA PRO A 52 10.58 12.75 -0.96
C PRO A 52 10.46 12.54 -2.48
N SER A 53 11.55 12.62 -3.25
CA SER A 53 11.53 12.41 -4.70
C SER A 53 11.44 10.94 -5.11
N ALA A 54 11.69 10.01 -4.18
CA ALA A 54 11.55 8.58 -4.41
C ALA A 54 10.08 8.13 -4.33
N VAL A 55 9.26 8.84 -3.55
CA VAL A 55 7.86 8.52 -3.31
C VAL A 55 7.06 8.59 -4.62
N GLY A 56 6.38 7.49 -4.97
CA GLY A 56 5.51 7.45 -6.14
C GLY A 56 6.26 7.43 -7.48
N ARG A 57 7.60 7.42 -7.48
CA ARG A 57 8.42 7.59 -8.70
C ARG A 57 8.26 6.42 -9.68
N PHE A 58 8.26 5.20 -9.17
CA PHE A 58 8.25 3.97 -9.99
C PHE A 58 7.04 3.08 -9.75
N VAL A 59 6.40 3.21 -8.59
CA VAL A 59 5.19 2.49 -8.20
C VAL A 59 4.20 3.54 -7.73
N ALA A 60 2.94 3.43 -8.15
CA ALA A 60 1.90 4.36 -7.71
C ALA A 60 1.72 4.23 -6.19
N THR A 61 1.85 5.35 -5.49
CA THR A 61 1.82 5.40 -4.02
C THR A 61 0.55 6.09 -3.54
N SER A 62 -0.26 5.40 -2.73
CA SER A 62 -1.45 5.95 -2.10
C SER A 62 -1.10 6.93 -0.97
N LEU A 63 -0.04 6.66 -0.21
CA LEU A 63 0.46 7.51 0.87
C LEU A 63 1.99 7.53 0.94
N GLY A 64 2.60 8.70 0.80
CA GLY A 64 4.02 8.93 1.04
C GLY A 64 4.32 9.40 2.45
N ILE A 65 5.32 8.83 3.12
CA ILE A 65 5.80 9.28 4.43
C ILE A 65 7.29 9.58 4.33
N THR A 66 7.64 10.87 4.41
CA THR A 66 9.04 11.31 4.31
C THR A 66 9.76 11.20 5.66
N THR A 67 10.37 10.05 5.92
CA THR A 67 11.17 9.82 7.13
C THR A 67 12.10 8.63 6.96
N SER A 68 13.08 8.50 7.85
CA SER A 68 13.91 7.28 7.89
C SER A 68 13.09 6.08 8.35
N GLY A 69 13.37 4.89 7.81
CA GLY A 69 12.67 3.67 8.22
C GLY A 69 12.77 3.38 9.71
N ARG A 70 13.91 3.71 10.35
CA ARG A 70 14.09 3.57 11.81
C ARG A 70 13.15 4.50 12.58
N ALA A 71 13.05 5.77 12.18
CA ALA A 71 12.14 6.72 12.82
C ALA A 71 10.68 6.30 12.65
N PHE A 72 10.30 5.80 11.47
CA PHE A 72 8.97 5.25 11.23
C PHE A 72 8.64 4.08 12.17
N VAL A 73 9.52 3.07 12.26
CA VAL A 73 9.30 1.93 13.16
C VAL A 73 9.23 2.36 14.63
N ASN A 74 10.08 3.31 15.05
CA ASN A 74 10.02 3.85 16.40
C ASN A 74 8.68 4.56 16.67
N ALA A 75 8.17 5.32 15.70
CA ALA A 75 6.87 5.98 15.81
C ALA A 75 5.72 4.98 15.94
N LEU A 76 5.77 3.85 15.21
CA LEU A 76 4.79 2.77 15.35
C LEU A 76 4.80 2.15 16.76
N ASN A 77 5.99 1.95 17.34
CA ASN A 77 6.14 1.41 18.70
C ASN A 77 5.67 2.38 19.80
N CYS A 78 5.77 3.69 19.55
CA CYS A 78 5.23 4.72 20.45
C CYS A 78 3.71 4.90 20.32
N GLY A 79 3.09 4.26 19.32
CA GLY A 79 1.66 4.26 19.10
C GLY A 79 0.91 3.48 20.18
N ARG A 80 0.24 4.21 21.07
CA ARG A 80 -0.82 3.69 21.94
C ARG A 80 -1.76 2.80 21.09
N PRO A 81 -2.17 1.60 21.54
CA PRO A 81 -2.98 0.71 20.72
C PRO A 81 -4.21 1.47 20.22
N PRO A 82 -4.60 1.31 18.93
CA PRO A 82 -5.78 1.95 18.42
C PRO A 82 -6.95 1.49 19.29
N ARG A 83 -7.62 2.44 19.96
CA ARG A 83 -8.95 2.18 20.48
C ARG A 83 -9.77 1.88 19.23
N PHE A 84 -10.09 0.61 19.00
CA PHE A 84 -10.96 0.19 17.90
C PHE A 84 -12.26 1.00 18.00
N CYS A 85 -12.34 2.10 17.24
CA CYS A 85 -13.57 2.83 17.02
C CYS A 85 -14.39 2.01 16.04
N ARG A 86 -15.05 0.97 16.55
CA ARG A 86 -16.08 0.26 15.81
C ARG A 86 -17.24 1.24 15.58
N ARG A 87 -17.31 1.85 14.39
CA ARG A 87 -18.53 2.25 13.65
C ARG A 87 -18.19 3.20 12.49
N VAL A 88 -18.37 2.74 11.26
CA VAL A 88 -19.30 3.36 10.30
C VAL A 88 -19.89 2.22 9.47
N GLY A 89 -21.18 1.93 9.67
CA GLY A 89 -21.92 1.11 8.72
C GLY A 89 -22.14 1.95 7.47
N VAL A 90 -21.62 1.48 6.33
CA VAL A 90 -21.93 2.08 5.03
C VAL A 90 -23.41 1.76 4.74
N ARG A 91 -24.25 2.79 4.71
CA ARG A 91 -25.64 2.66 4.25
C ARG A 91 -25.62 2.28 2.76
N PRO A 92 -26.29 1.19 2.32
CA PRO A 92 -26.38 0.88 0.90
C PRO A 92 -27.09 2.02 0.14
N PRO A 93 -26.68 2.35 -1.09
CA PRO A 93 -27.36 3.35 -1.90
C PRO A 93 -28.79 2.91 -2.20
N ALA A 94 -29.73 3.87 -2.22
CA ALA A 94 -31.12 3.62 -2.54
C ALA A 94 -31.26 3.10 -3.99
N PRO A 95 -32.19 2.18 -4.29
CA PRO A 95 -32.44 1.73 -5.65
C PRO A 95 -32.83 2.90 -6.55
N ALA A 96 -32.25 2.95 -7.75
CA ALA A 96 -32.63 3.92 -8.77
C ALA A 96 -34.09 3.72 -9.19
N ALA A 97 -34.87 4.81 -9.24
CA ALA A 97 -36.21 4.78 -9.81
C ALA A 97 -36.11 4.42 -11.31
N LEU A 98 -36.79 3.36 -11.72
CA LEU A 98 -36.97 3.05 -13.14
C LEU A 98 -37.92 4.09 -13.77
N PRO A 99 -37.63 4.59 -14.98
CA PRO A 99 -38.56 5.45 -15.70
C PRO A 99 -39.75 4.61 -16.18
N GLY A 100 -40.94 4.92 -15.65
CA GLY A 100 -42.19 4.37 -16.15
C GLY A 100 -42.72 5.22 -17.32
N THR A 101 -42.95 4.55 -18.44
CA THR A 101 -43.70 4.95 -19.64
C THR A 101 -45.16 5.26 -19.36
#